data_AF-A0A497JNV7-F1
#
_entry.id   AF-A0A497JNV7-F1
#
_cell.length_a   1.000
_cell.length_b   1.000
_cell.length_c   1.000
_cell.angle_alpha   90.00
_cell.angle_beta   90.00
_cell.angle_gamma   90.00
#
_symmetry.space_group_name_H-M   'P 1'
#
loop_
_entity.id
_entity.type
_entity.pdbx_description
1 polymer ?
#
loop_
_entity_poly.entity_id
_entity_poly.type
_entity_poly.pdbx_seq_one_letter_code
_entity_poly.pdbx_strand_id
1 'polypeptide(L)' 'MVNVIKPIVLGELEGDKSGFTYMCFAGQITKLDVAIFYIEGPDKNILVDTGSYKDLMAKYWPGKGRDFQTFEEG' A
#
# COMPACT_ATOMS: atom_id res chain seq x y z
N MET A 1 24.22 5.89 -14.03
CA MET A 1 23.79 5.05 -12.89
C MET A 1 22.31 4.79 -13.05
N VAL A 2 21.91 3.53 -12.97
CA VAL A 2 20.50 3.15 -13.09
C VAL A 2 19.90 3.29 -11.70
N ASN A 3 19.03 4.27 -11.50
CA ASN A 3 18.16 4.28 -10.33
C ASN A 3 16.98 3.35 -10.65
N VAL A 4 17.09 2.07 -10.30
CA VAL A 4 15.96 1.14 -10.48
C VAL A 4 14.97 1.41 -9.36
N ILE A 5 13.73 1.75 -9.72
CA ILE A 5 12.62 1.85 -8.78
C ILE A 5 11.78 0.59 -8.94
N LYS A 6 11.70 -0.21 -7.88
CA LYS A 6 10.94 -1.46 -7.83
C LYS A 6 9.71 -1.24 -6.94
N PRO A 7 8.50 -1.09 -7.52
CA PRO A 7 7.28 -1.15 -6.74
C PRO A 7 7.05 -2.59 -6.29
N ILE A 8 6.76 -2.79 -5.01
CA ILE A 8 6.41 -4.08 -4.44
C ILE A 8 5.01 -3.93 -3.84
N VAL A 9 4.04 -4.62 -4.44
CA VAL A 9 2.65 -4.63 -3.95
C VAL A 9 2.56 -5.63 -2.81
N LEU A 10 2.21 -5.14 -1.63
CA LEU A 10 2.09 -5.91 -0.40
C LEU A 10 0.67 -6.43 -0.15
N GLY A 11 -0.33 -5.86 -0.83
CA GLY A 11 -1.73 -6.22 -0.63
C GLY A 11 -2.72 -5.34 -1.39
N GLU A 12 -4.00 -5.72 -1.36
CA GLU A 12 -5.12 -4.96 -1.93
C GLU A 12 -6.13 -4.61 -0.85
N LEU A 13 -6.65 -3.38 -0.85
CA LEU A 13 -7.70 -2.90 0.05
C LEU A 13 -8.90 -2.42 -0.76
N GLU A 14 -10.09 -2.60 -0.20
CA GLU A 14 -11.28 -1.86 -0.60
C GLU A 14 -11.42 -0.61 0.27
N GLY A 15 -11.76 0.52 -0.34
CA GLY A 15 -12.10 1.74 0.38
C GLY A 15 -13.23 2.49 -0.31
N ASP A 16 -13.93 3.33 0.45
CA ASP A 16 -14.86 4.28 -0.17
C ASP A 16 -14.05 5.30 -0.97
N LYS A 17 -14.38 5.44 -2.26
CA LYS A 17 -13.69 6.32 -3.19
C LYS A 17 -13.67 7.77 -2.71
N SER A 18 -14.66 8.20 -1.93
CA SER A 18 -14.71 9.56 -1.39
C SER A 18 -13.54 9.89 -0.47
N GLY A 19 -12.98 8.89 0.23
CA GLY A 19 -11.79 9.04 1.07
C GLY A 19 -10.53 9.42 0.28
N PHE A 20 -10.52 9.19 -1.03
CA PHE A 20 -9.36 9.38 -1.92
C PHE A 20 -9.61 10.39 -3.04
N THR A 21 -10.79 11.01 -3.09
CA THR A 21 -11.20 11.90 -4.19
C THR A 21 -11.90 13.16 -3.68
N TYR A 22 -11.37 13.77 -2.61
CA TYR A 22 -11.92 15.01 -2.04
C TYR A 22 -13.45 14.92 -1.78
N MET A 23 -13.90 13.82 -1.17
CA MET A 23 -15.30 13.55 -0.83
C MET A 23 -16.26 13.39 -2.03
N CYS A 24 -15.75 13.24 -3.25
CA CYS A 24 -16.58 12.89 -4.41
C CYS A 24 -16.91 11.39 -4.43
N PHE A 25 -18.02 11.01 -5.07
CA PHE A 25 -18.37 9.60 -5.31
C PHE A 25 -18.60 8.73 -4.06
N ALA A 26 -19.16 9.30 -3.00
CA ALA A 26 -19.50 8.57 -1.77
C ALA A 26 -20.34 7.31 -2.03
N GLY A 27 -20.03 6.23 -1.32
CA GLY A 27 -20.67 4.92 -1.44
C GLY A 27 -20.12 4.06 -2.57
N GLN A 28 -19.22 4.59 -3.41
CA GLN A 28 -18.56 3.80 -4.45
C GLN A 28 -17.30 3.15 -3.89
N ILE A 29 -17.26 1.83 -3.91
CA ILE A 29 -16.07 1.07 -3.49
C ILE A 29 -15.02 1.11 -4.60
N THR A 30 -13.77 1.40 -4.23
CA THR A 30 -12.59 1.26 -5.09
C THR A 30 -11.59 0.29 -4.49
N LYS A 31 -10.82 -0.37 -5.36
CA LYS A 31 -9.64 -1.14 -4.97
C LYS A 31 -8.43 -0.21 -4.86
N LEU A 32 -7.55 -0.51 -3.92
CA LEU A 32 -6.35 0.25 -3.59
C LEU A 32 -5.21 -0.74 -3.41
N ASP A 33 -4.12 -0.54 -4.13
CA ASP A 33 -2.90 -1.33 -3.92
C ASP A 33 -2.07 -0.70 -2.80
N VAL A 34 -1.68 -1.50 -1.82
CA VAL A 34 -0.69 -1.12 -0.82
C VAL A 34 0.67 -1.48 -1.38
N ALA A 35 1.51 -0.48 -1.61
CA ALA A 35 2.83 -0.68 -2.22
C ALA A 35 3.93 0.00 -1.41
N ILE A 36 5.08 -0.65 -1.38
CA ILE A 36 6.36 -0.05 -0.98
C ILE A 36 7.21 0.15 -2.23
N PHE A 37 8.18 1.06 -2.14
CA PHE A 37 9.14 1.26 -3.22
C PHE A 37 10.54 0.99 -2.73
N TYR A 38 11.17 0.00 -3.35
CA TYR A 38 12.58 -0.26 -3.18
C TYR A 38 13.36 0.43 -4.30
N ILE A 39 14.27 1.32 -3.93
CA ILE A 39 15.04 2.14 -4.86
C ILE A 39 16.51 1.77 -4.72
N GLU A 40 17.08 1.22 -5.78
CA GLU A 40 18.51 0.94 -5.89
C GLU A 40 19.23 2.23 -6.27
N GLY A 41 19.93 2.84 -5.32
CA GLY A 41 20.71 4.05 -5.54
C GLY A 41 22.19 3.75 -5.82
N PRO A 42 22.97 4.79 -6.21
CA PRO A 42 24.41 4.70 -6.43
C PRO A 42 25.21 4.03 -5.31
N ASP A 43 24.96 4.50 -4.09
CA ASP A 43 25.77 4.22 -2.90
C ASP A 43 24.95 3.51 -1.82
N LYS A 44 23.62 3.56 -1.94
CA LYS A 44 22.69 3.05 -0.95
C LYS A 44 21.37 2.65 -1.60
N ASN A 45 20.76 1.63 -1.02
CA ASN A 45 19.40 1.26 -1.31
C ASN A 45 18.46 2.02 -0.37
N ILE A 46 17.33 2.46 -0.88
CA ILE A 46 16.33 3.25 -0.16
C ILE A 46 15.03 2.47 -0.18
N LEU A 47 14.42 2.31 0.99
CA LEU A 47 13.06 1.81 1.13
C LEU A 47 12.14 2.99 1.43
N VAL A 48 11.08 3.14 0.63
CA VAL A 48 10.05 4.16 0.81
C VAL A 48 8.75 3.46 1.19
N ASP A 49 8.19 3.91 2.32
CA ASP A 49 7.06 3.27 2.99
C ASP A 49 7.40 1.84 3.49
N THR A 50 6.55 1.29 4.34
CA THR A 50 6.69 -0.08 4.88
C THR A 50 5.34 -0.80 4.98
N GLY A 51 4.28 -0.23 4.38
CA GLY A 51 2.94 -0.80 4.47
C GLY A 51 2.33 -0.62 5.85
N SER A 52 1.47 -1.55 6.27
CA SER A 52 0.74 -1.47 7.54
C SER A 52 0.71 -2.81 8.24
N TYR A 53 0.65 -2.80 9.58
CA TYR A 53 0.55 -4.03 10.37
C TYR A 53 -0.73 -4.79 10.05
N LYS A 54 -0.58 -6.03 9.59
CA LYS A 54 -1.66 -6.94 9.19
C LYS A 54 -2.80 -7.01 10.20
N ASP A 55 -2.46 -7.28 11.46
CA ASP A 55 -3.45 -7.47 12.53
C ASP A 55 -4.22 -6.19 12.84
N LEU A 56 -3.57 -5.02 12.74
CA LEU A 56 -4.24 -3.74 12.93
C LEU A 56 -5.14 -3.41 11.75
N MET A 57 -4.69 -3.67 10.52
CA MET A 57 -5.51 -3.45 9.34
C MET A 57 -6.73 -4.36 9.31
N ALA A 58 -6.58 -5.65 9.61
CA ALA A 58 -7.70 -6.58 9.73
C ALA A 58 -8.72 -6.16 10.80
N LYS A 59 -8.28 -5.47 11.86
CA LYS A 59 -9.13 -5.03 12.96
C LYS A 59 -9.80 -3.68 12.72
N TYR A 60 -9.10 -2.72 12.10
CA TYR A 60 -9.52 -1.32 12.07
C TYR A 60 -9.86 -0.80 10.68
N TRP A 61 -9.44 -1.48 9.61
CA TRP A 61 -9.78 -1.05 8.26
C TRP A 61 -11.29 -1.27 8.02
N PRO A 62 -12.04 -0.24 7.60
CA PRO A 62 -13.50 -0.35 7.45
C PRO A 62 -13.90 -1.13 6.18
N GLY A 63 -12.99 -1.29 5.22
CA GLY A 63 -13.20 -2.06 4.00
C GLY A 63 -12.70 -3.50 4.11
N LYS A 64 -12.85 -4.28 3.05
CA LYS A 64 -12.20 -5.59 2.93
C LYS A 64 -10.74 -5.38 2.54
N GLY A 65 -9.86 -6.26 2.98
CA GLY A 65 -8.49 -6.32 2.47
C GLY A 65 -8.12 -7.74 2.10
N ARG A 66 -7.27 -7.88 1.09
CA ARG A 66 -6.64 -9.12 0.69
C ARG A 66 -5.14 -8.97 0.92
N ASP A 67 -4.66 -9.85 1.81
CA ASP A 67 -3.24 -10.07 2.10
C ASP A 67 -2.52 -8.80 2.57
N PHE A 68 -2.70 -8.45 3.85
CA PHE A 68 -1.87 -7.43 4.45
C PHE A 68 -0.55 -8.10 4.83
N GLN A 69 0.51 -7.89 4.05
CA GLN A 69 1.82 -8.42 4.37
C GLN A 69 2.68 -7.33 5.02
N THR A 70 3.48 -7.68 6.02
CA THR A 70 4.57 -6.80 6.46
C THR A 70 5.76 -6.92 5.49
N PHE A 71 6.70 -5.98 5.56
CA PHE A 71 7.91 -6.04 4.71
C PHE A 71 8.68 -7.36 4.87
N GLU A 72 8.70 -7.91 6.08
CA GLU A 72 9.40 -9.16 6.39
C GLU A 72 8.72 -10.41 5.82
N GLU A 73 7.47 -10.31 5.38
CA GLU A 73 6.67 -11.42 4.84
C GLU A 73 6.69 -11.49 3.30
N GLY A 74 7.20 -10.45 2.62
CA GLY A 74 7.16 -10.28 1.16
C GLY A 74 8.47 -10.53 0.41
#